data_AF-A0A557RRS2-F1
#
_entry.id   AF-A0A557RRS2-F1
#
_cell.length_a   1.000
_cell.length_b   1.000
_cell.length_c   1.000
_cell.angle_alpha   90.00
_cell.angle_beta   90.00
_cell.angle_gamma   90.00
#
_symmetry.space_group_name_H-M   'P 1'
#
loop_
_entity.id
_entity.type
_entity.pdbx_description
1 polymer ?
#
loop_
_entity_poly.entity_id
_entity_poly.type
_entity_poly.pdbx_seq_one_letter_code
_entity_poly.pdbx_strand_id
1 'polypeptide(L)'
;MPGVTPASPIRPAALAGWAIAWLPMVLIAIVNGVAREAWLLAPLGEARAQQVSTLSAIALFGVYIWWVMPRLRPHSARQAAALGGLWLAMTLAFEFLFGHFVAGHSWSALLANYNLAAGRLWPLIPLWVAIAPPLVHRLRSPYSGSSSKLA
;
A
#
# COMPACT_ATOMS: atom_id res chain seq x y z
N MET A 1 -38.83 -4.50 3.85
CA MET A 1 -37.52 -3.92 3.51
C MET A 1 -36.48 -5.03 3.58
N PRO A 2 -35.71 -5.33 2.53
CA PRO A 2 -34.68 -6.36 2.62
C PRO A 2 -33.65 -5.89 3.65
N GLY A 3 -33.43 -6.71 4.68
CA GLY A 3 -32.53 -6.40 5.78
C GLY A 3 -31.12 -6.16 5.25
N VAL A 4 -30.59 -4.96 5.46
CA VAL A 4 -29.18 -4.67 5.25
C VAL A 4 -28.42 -5.51 6.27
N THR A 5 -27.87 -6.65 5.86
CA THR A 5 -27.02 -7.45 6.72
C THR A 5 -25.85 -6.56 7.17
N PRO A 6 -25.71 -6.24 8.47
CA PRO A 6 -24.64 -5.38 8.91
C PRO A 6 -23.30 -6.02 8.55
N ALA A 7 -22.36 -5.21 8.05
CA ALA A 7 -21.03 -5.70 7.72
C ALA A 7 -20.40 -6.34 8.96
N SER A 8 -19.92 -7.57 8.84
CA SER A 8 -19.33 -8.30 9.97
C SER A 8 -18.19 -7.49 10.60
N PRO A 9 -18.17 -7.35 11.94
CA PRO A 9 -17.16 -6.57 12.63
C PRO A 9 -15.75 -7.14 12.39
N ILE A 10 -14.75 -6.26 12.33
CA ILE A 10 -13.36 -6.67 12.20
C ILE A 10 -12.90 -7.25 13.54
N ARG A 11 -12.45 -8.51 13.52
CA ARG A 11 -11.95 -9.18 14.72
C ARG A 11 -10.54 -8.67 15.08
N PRO A 12 -10.18 -8.52 16.37
CA PRO A 12 -8.83 -8.10 16.76
C PRO A 12 -7.70 -8.95 16.17
N ALA A 13 -7.89 -10.27 16.10
CA ALA A 13 -6.92 -11.18 15.48
C ALA A 13 -6.69 -10.89 13.98
N ALA A 14 -7.71 -10.38 13.28
CA ALA A 14 -7.55 -9.96 11.89
C ALA A 14 -6.70 -8.69 11.78
N LEU A 15 -6.89 -7.70 12.67
CA LEU A 15 -6.06 -6.49 12.71
C LEU A 15 -4.58 -6.81 12.94
N ALA A 16 -4.29 -7.71 13.89
CA ALA A 16 -2.92 -8.17 14.14
C ALA A 16 -2.32 -8.86 12.90
N GLY A 17 -3.08 -9.76 12.26
CA GLY A 17 -2.64 -10.40 11.01
C GLY A 17 -2.39 -9.39 9.88
N TRP A 18 -3.23 -8.37 9.76
CA TRP A 18 -3.03 -7.30 8.78
C TRP A 18 -1.77 -6.48 9.09
N ALA A 19 -1.55 -6.09 10.35
CA ALA A 19 -0.35 -5.37 10.75
C ALA A 19 0.93 -6.18 10.53
N ILE A 20 0.94 -7.48 10.83
CA ILE A 20 2.10 -8.35 10.58
C ILE A 20 2.39 -8.45 9.07
N ALA A 21 1.35 -8.56 8.25
CA ALA A 21 1.51 -8.59 6.78
C ALA A 21 2.00 -7.26 6.19
N TRP A 22 2.07 -6.17 6.96
CA TRP A 22 2.71 -4.94 6.52
C TRP A 22 4.24 -4.99 6.63
N LEU A 23 4.80 -5.76 7.58
CA LEU A 23 6.25 -5.78 7.84
C LEU A 23 7.11 -6.17 6.62
N PRO A 24 6.74 -7.18 5.79
CA PRO A 24 7.52 -7.48 4.59
C PRO A 24 7.55 -6.32 3.58
N MET A 25 6.54 -5.45 3.54
CA MET A 25 6.56 -4.26 2.66
C MET A 25 7.65 -3.27 3.08
N VAL A 26 7.97 -3.17 4.38
CA VAL A 26 9.09 -2.36 4.85
C VAL A 26 10.41 -2.89 4.31
N LEU A 27 10.62 -4.21 4.35
CA LEU A 27 11.83 -4.83 3.80
C LEU A 27 11.94 -4.60 2.29
N ILE A 28 10.83 -4.76 1.56
CA ILE A 28 10.77 -4.47 0.13
C ILE A 28 11.12 -2.99 -0.13
N ALA A 29 10.60 -2.05 0.66
CA ALA A 29 10.91 -0.62 0.51
C ALA A 29 12.39 -0.31 0.73
N ILE A 30 12.99 -0.88 1.78
CA ILE A 30 14.42 -0.71 2.08
C ILE A 30 15.28 -1.25 0.94
N VAL A 31 15.03 -2.49 0.50
CA VAL A 31 15.77 -3.10 -0.62
C VAL A 31 15.63 -2.26 -1.89
N ASN A 32 14.43 -1.76 -2.18
CA ASN A 32 14.19 -0.90 -3.33
C ASN A 32 14.92 0.45 -3.23
N GLY A 33 15.00 1.04 -2.04
CA GLY A 33 15.76 2.26 -1.78
C GLY A 33 17.27 2.05 -1.93
N VAL A 34 17.80 0.93 -1.40
CA VAL A 34 19.21 0.55 -1.56
C VAL A 34 19.54 0.30 -3.03
N ALA A 35 18.69 -0.43 -3.75
CA ALA A 35 18.87 -0.68 -5.19
C ALA A 35 18.87 0.63 -6.01
N ARG A 36 18.04 1.60 -5.64
CA ARG A 36 18.05 2.94 -6.26
C ARG A 36 19.41 3.61 -6.11
N GLU A 37 19.95 3.65 -4.90
CA GLU A 37 21.24 4.30 -4.65
C GLU A 37 22.41 3.55 -5.27
N ALA A 38 22.42 2.22 -5.18
CA ALA A 38 23.50 1.40 -5.70
C ALA A 38 23.53 1.32 -7.23
N TRP A 39 22.36 1.29 -7.89
CA TRP A 39 22.28 0.94 -9.32
C TRP A 39 21.65 2.01 -10.20
N LEU A 40 20.76 2.86 -9.66
CA LEU A 40 20.00 3.83 -10.48
C LEU A 40 20.56 5.24 -10.40
N LEU A 41 21.10 5.63 -9.24
CA LEU A 41 21.51 7.01 -9.00
C LEU A 41 22.65 7.44 -9.94
N ALA A 42 23.72 6.65 -10.04
CA ALA A 42 24.86 6.97 -10.90
C ALA A 42 24.49 7.10 -12.40
N PRO A 43 23.74 6.16 -13.03
CA PRO A 43 23.43 6.27 -14.45
C PRO A 43 22.28 7.22 -14.80
N LEU A 44 21.32 7.45 -13.89
CA LEU A 44 20.09 8.19 -14.21
C LEU A 44 20.02 9.59 -13.58
N GLY A 45 20.83 9.85 -12.56
CA GLY A 45 20.71 11.03 -11.71
C GLY A 45 19.50 10.97 -10.77
N GLU A 46 19.45 11.89 -9.81
CA GLU A 46 18.52 11.88 -8.67
C GLU A 46 17.05 11.74 -9.09
N ALA A 47 16.56 12.62 -9.96
CA ALA A 47 15.14 12.69 -10.30
C ALA A 47 14.64 11.43 -11.01
N ARG A 48 15.38 10.93 -12.01
CA ARG A 48 14.99 9.74 -12.76
C ARG A 48 15.17 8.47 -11.93
N ALA A 49 16.23 8.38 -11.13
CA ALA A 49 16.42 7.27 -10.21
C ALA A 49 15.25 7.16 -9.21
N GLN A 50 14.80 8.30 -8.65
CA GLN A 50 13.63 8.35 -7.79
C GLN A 50 12.35 7.86 -8.48
N GLN A 51 12.11 8.31 -9.71
CA GLN A 51 10.92 7.93 -10.48
C GLN A 51 10.90 6.43 -10.80
N VAL A 52 12.02 5.90 -11.33
CA VAL A 52 12.14 4.47 -11.65
C VAL A 52 11.99 3.63 -10.38
N SER A 53 12.67 4.01 -9.29
CA SER A 53 12.55 3.34 -7.99
C SER A 53 11.11 3.36 -7.44
N THR A 54 10.38 4.46 -7.64
CA THR A 54 8.97 4.56 -7.24
C THR A 54 8.09 3.58 -8.03
N LEU A 55 8.28 3.51 -9.35
CA LEU A 55 7.54 2.57 -10.20
C LEU A 55 7.86 1.11 -9.86
N SER A 56 9.14 0.80 -9.60
CA SER A 56 9.57 -0.52 -9.11
C SER A 56 8.93 -0.87 -7.77
N ALA A 57 8.89 0.05 -6.81
CA ALA A 57 8.21 -0.16 -5.53
C ALA A 57 6.71 -0.43 -5.69
N ILE A 58 6.02 0.34 -6.54
CA ILE A 58 4.59 0.14 -6.83
C ILE A 58 4.35 -1.26 -7.40
N ALA A 59 5.18 -1.70 -8.36
CA ALA A 59 5.08 -3.03 -8.94
C ALA A 59 5.33 -4.14 -7.91
N LEU A 60 6.42 -4.03 -7.13
CA LEU A 60 6.77 -5.01 -6.09
C LEU A 60 5.69 -5.11 -5.01
N PHE A 61 5.18 -3.97 -4.54
CA PHE A 61 4.05 -3.93 -3.61
C PHE A 61 2.79 -4.52 -4.23
N GLY A 62 2.50 -4.21 -5.50
CA GLY A 62 1.36 -4.80 -6.22
C GLY A 62 1.42 -6.33 -6.24
N VAL A 63 2.58 -6.90 -6.58
CA VAL A 63 2.81 -8.35 -6.59
C VAL A 63 2.68 -8.94 -5.18
N TYR A 64 3.30 -8.32 -4.18
CA TYR A 64 3.22 -8.76 -2.79
C TYR A 64 1.78 -8.75 -2.27
N ILE A 65 1.07 -7.64 -2.46
CA ILE A 65 -0.33 -7.46 -2.04
C ILE A 65 -1.22 -8.47 -2.76
N TRP A 66 -1.04 -8.66 -4.07
CA TRP A 66 -1.75 -9.69 -4.83
C TRP A 66 -1.58 -11.07 -4.22
N TRP A 67 -0.37 -11.44 -3.80
CA TRP A 67 -0.06 -12.74 -3.23
C TRP A 67 -0.54 -12.91 -1.78
N VAL A 68 -0.50 -11.87 -0.95
CA VAL A 68 -0.88 -11.98 0.48
C VAL A 68 -2.39 -11.90 0.70
N MET A 69 -3.13 -11.23 -0.18
CA MET A 69 -4.58 -11.01 -0.04
C MET A 69 -5.42 -12.29 0.17
N PRO A 70 -5.18 -13.41 -0.55
CA PRO A 70 -5.86 -14.68 -0.31
C PRO A 70 -5.60 -15.31 1.07
N ARG A 71 -4.51 -14.92 1.76
CA ARG A 71 -4.19 -15.37 3.12
C ARG A 71 -4.90 -14.51 4.17
N LEU A 72 -5.02 -13.21 3.91
CA LEU A 72 -5.69 -12.26 4.81
C LEU A 72 -7.22 -12.33 4.74
N ARG A 73 -7.76 -12.81 3.61
CA ARG A 73 -9.19 -13.12 3.39
C ARG A 73 -10.15 -12.04 3.91
N PRO A 74 -10.04 -10.77 3.48
CA PRO A 74 -11.06 -9.79 3.81
C PRO A 74 -12.43 -10.25 3.29
N HIS A 75 -13.45 -10.26 4.15
CA HIS A 75 -14.77 -10.81 3.84
C HIS A 75 -15.67 -9.84 3.08
N SER A 76 -15.23 -8.60 2.87
CA SER A 76 -15.97 -7.59 2.12
C SER A 76 -15.05 -6.51 1.58
N ALA A 77 -15.54 -5.75 0.60
CA ALA A 77 -14.86 -4.56 0.09
C ALA A 77 -14.57 -3.54 1.19
N ARG A 78 -15.43 -3.43 2.21
CA ARG A 78 -15.22 -2.55 3.38
C ARG A 78 -14.03 -3.03 4.22
N GLN A 79 -13.91 -4.33 4.47
CA GLN A 79 -12.77 -4.88 5.20
C GLN A 79 -11.46 -4.73 4.40
N ALA A 80 -11.50 -4.92 3.08
CA ALA A 80 -10.33 -4.70 2.22
C ALA A 80 -9.89 -3.22 2.22
N ALA A 81 -10.83 -2.28 2.20
CA ALA A 81 -10.54 -0.85 2.33
C ALA A 81 -9.98 -0.49 3.72
N ALA A 82 -10.53 -1.08 4.80
CA ALA A 82 -10.02 -0.88 6.16
C ALA A 82 -8.58 -1.41 6.32
N LEU A 83 -8.28 -2.55 5.71
CA LEU A 83 -6.92 -3.12 5.64
C LEU A 83 -5.96 -2.15 4.94
N GLY A 84 -6.33 -1.64 3.76
CA GLY A 84 -5.53 -0.64 3.05
C GLY A 84 -5.35 0.66 3.85
N GLY A 85 -6.39 1.12 4.55
CA GLY A 85 -6.32 2.28 5.43
C GLY A 85 -5.39 2.08 6.63
N LEU A 86 -5.41 0.89 7.23
CA LEU A 86 -4.47 0.53 8.30
C LEU A 86 -3.03 0.56 7.79
N TRP A 87 -2.76 -0.07 6.64
CA TRP A 87 -1.42 -0.06 6.05
C TRP A 87 -0.95 1.33 5.65
N LEU A 88 -1.85 2.19 5.14
CA LEU A 88 -1.54 3.60 4.88
C LEU A 88 -1.11 4.31 6.17
N ALA A 89 -1.91 4.20 7.23
CA ALA A 89 -1.61 4.83 8.51
C ALA A 89 -0.26 4.34 9.08
N MET A 90 0.00 3.03 9.01
CA MET A 90 1.29 2.45 9.42
C MET A 90 2.45 2.94 8.55
N THR A 91 2.25 3.09 7.25
CA THR A 91 3.28 3.56 6.31
C THR A 91 3.64 5.02 6.58
N LEU A 92 2.64 5.89 6.75
CA LEU A 92 2.85 7.28 7.11
C LEU A 92 3.50 7.40 8.49
N ALA A 93 2.99 6.66 9.49
CA ALA A 93 3.60 6.65 10.81
C ALA A 93 5.07 6.20 10.75
N PHE A 94 5.37 5.12 10.02
CA PHE A 94 6.75 4.69 9.83
C PHE A 94 7.57 5.77 9.14
N GLU A 95 7.13 6.32 8.01
CA GLU A 95 7.84 7.37 7.29
C GLU A 95 8.19 8.56 8.19
N PHE A 96 7.20 9.10 8.91
CA PHE A 96 7.41 10.28 9.73
C PHE A 96 8.17 9.99 11.02
N LEU A 97 7.83 8.91 11.75
CA LEU A 97 8.50 8.60 13.02
C LEU A 97 9.92 8.08 12.78
N PHE A 98 10.09 7.11 11.88
CA PHE A 98 11.42 6.60 11.53
C PHE A 98 12.24 7.68 10.83
N GLY A 99 11.66 8.36 9.85
CA GLY A 99 12.35 9.42 9.10
C GLY A 99 12.84 10.55 10.00
N HIS A 100 12.01 10.99 10.95
CA HIS A 100 12.38 12.08 11.84
C HIS A 100 13.29 11.64 12.99
N PHE A 101 12.89 10.62 13.75
CA PHE A 101 13.57 10.26 15.01
C PHE A 101 14.74 9.29 14.82
N VAL A 102 14.77 8.51 13.74
CA VAL A 102 15.84 7.51 13.49
C VAL A 102 16.78 7.96 12.37
N ALA A 103 16.24 8.41 11.23
CA ALA A 103 17.04 8.89 10.10
C ALA A 103 17.44 10.38 10.23
N GLY A 104 16.88 11.11 11.20
CA GLY A 104 17.25 12.50 11.49
C GLY A 104 16.75 13.54 10.47
N HIS A 105 15.79 13.19 9.62
CA HIS A 105 15.23 14.13 8.65
C HIS A 105 14.32 15.16 9.33
N SER A 106 14.35 16.41 8.88
CA SER A 106 13.41 17.42 9.36
C SER A 106 11.98 17.14 8.84
N TRP A 107 10.97 17.65 9.55
CA TRP A 107 9.58 17.64 9.09
C TRP A 107 9.43 18.27 7.71
N SER A 108 10.14 19.36 7.43
CA SER A 108 10.13 20.03 6.13
C SER A 108 10.72 19.16 5.03
N ALA A 109 11.79 18.41 5.29
CA ALA A 109 12.38 17.50 4.32
C ALA A 109 11.45 16.32 4.00
N LEU A 110 10.77 15.76 5.01
CA LEU A 110 9.78 14.71 4.81
C LEU A 110 8.57 15.22 4.00
N LEU A 111 8.04 16.39 4.36
CA LEU A 111 6.93 17.00 3.62
C LEU A 111 7.31 17.41 2.20
N ALA A 112 8.57 17.76 1.94
CA ALA A 112 9.04 18.07 0.59
C ALA A 112 8.88 16.87 -0.36
N ASN A 113 8.93 15.64 0.14
CA ASN A 113 8.67 14.43 -0.66
C ASN A 113 7.25 14.36 -1.21
N TYR A 114 6.32 15.16 -0.67
CA TYR A 114 4.93 15.23 -1.12
C TYR A 114 4.68 16.24 -2.24
N ASN A 115 5.71 16.97 -2.68
CA ASN A 115 5.57 17.92 -3.77
C ASN A 115 5.61 17.22 -5.15
N LEU A 116 4.44 16.76 -5.61
CA LEU A 116 4.28 16.18 -6.95
C LEU A 116 4.66 17.16 -8.07
N ALA A 117 4.44 18.47 -7.89
CA ALA A 117 4.81 19.48 -8.87
C ALA A 117 6.33 19.60 -9.05
N ALA A 118 7.11 19.24 -8.02
CA ALA A 118 8.57 19.11 -8.09
C ALA A 118 9.02 17.75 -8.67
N GLY A 119 8.11 16.94 -9.21
CA GLY A 119 8.40 15.63 -9.80
C GLY A 119 8.67 14.51 -8.79
N ARG A 120 8.41 14.75 -7.50
CA ARG A 120 8.61 13.75 -6.43
C ARG A 120 7.40 12.83 -6.35
N LEU A 121 7.54 11.63 -6.90
CA LEU A 121 6.45 10.65 -7.02
C LEU A 121 6.22 9.81 -5.76
N TRP A 122 6.93 10.11 -4.66
CA TRP A 122 6.81 9.35 -3.41
C TRP A 122 5.36 9.15 -2.93
N PRO A 123 4.44 10.14 -2.98
CA PRO A 123 3.06 9.99 -2.50
C PRO A 123 2.27 8.89 -3.22
N LEU A 124 2.71 8.47 -4.41
CA LEU A 124 2.08 7.38 -5.14
C LEU A 124 2.23 6.04 -4.42
N ILE A 125 3.30 5.84 -3.65
CA ILE A 125 3.54 4.61 -2.89
C ILE A 125 2.50 4.43 -1.77
N PRO A 126 2.36 5.35 -0.79
CA PRO A 126 1.35 5.20 0.27
C PRO A 126 -0.08 5.18 -0.30
N LEU A 127 -0.34 5.96 -1.36
CA LEU A 127 -1.62 5.91 -2.07
C LEU A 127 -1.89 4.51 -2.66
N TRP A 128 -0.90 3.91 -3.31
CA TRP A 128 -1.00 2.56 -3.85
C TRP A 128 -1.20 1.51 -2.76
N VAL A 129 -0.46 1.60 -1.65
CA VAL A 129 -0.64 0.73 -0.47
C VAL A 129 -2.07 0.78 0.07
N ALA A 130 -2.72 1.95 0.02
CA ALA A 130 -4.12 2.11 0.42
C ALA A 130 -5.12 1.51 -0.57
N ILE A 131 -4.88 1.69 -1.89
CA ILE A 131 -5.83 1.34 -2.96
C ILE A 131 -5.68 -0.10 -3.45
N ALA A 132 -4.47 -0.66 -3.41
CA ALA A 132 -4.22 -2.00 -3.94
C ALA A 132 -5.06 -3.08 -3.24
N PRO A 133 -5.22 -3.13 -1.91
CA PRO A 133 -6.03 -4.17 -1.26
C PRO A 133 -7.50 -4.23 -1.74
N PRO A 134 -8.29 -3.14 -1.75
CA PRO A 134 -9.65 -3.18 -2.28
C PRO A 134 -9.70 -3.47 -3.78
N LEU A 135 -8.70 -3.01 -4.56
CA LEU A 135 -8.61 -3.33 -5.99
C LEU A 135 -8.40 -4.85 -6.21
N VAL A 136 -7.41 -5.43 -5.55
CA VAL A 136 -7.12 -6.88 -5.61
C VAL A 136 -8.31 -7.71 -5.12
N HIS A 137 -8.97 -7.27 -4.04
CA HIS A 137 -10.16 -7.95 -3.54
C HIS A 137 -11.27 -8.01 -4.60
N ARG A 138 -11.52 -6.90 -5.31
CA ARG A 138 -12.51 -6.85 -6.40
C ARG A 138 -12.11 -7.73 -7.58
N LEU A 139 -10.85 -7.67 -8.02
CA LEU A 139 -10.34 -8.46 -9.15
C LEU A 139 -10.37 -9.97 -8.88
N ARG A 140 -10.24 -10.39 -7.62
CA ARG A 140 -10.26 -11.80 -7.21
C ARG A 140 -11.65 -12.31 -6.83
N SER A 141 -12.60 -11.42 -6.59
CA SER A 141 -13.98 -11.82 -6.33
C SER A 141 -14.64 -12.18 -7.67
N PRO A 142 -15.12 -13.42 -7.86
CA PRO A 142 -15.83 -13.75 -9.09
C PRO A 142 -16.99 -12.77 -9.29
N TYR A 143 -17.11 -12.24 -10.50
CA TYR A 143 -18.14 -11.29 -10.88
C TYR A 143 -19.52 -11.90 -10.58
N SER A 144 -20.15 -11.52 -9.46
CA SER A 144 -21.53 -11.92 -9.15
C SER A 144 -22.49 -11.02 -9.92
N GLY A 145 -22.43 -11.10 -11.26
CA GLY A 145 -23.25 -10.31 -12.17
C GLY A 145 -24.40 -11.13 -12.76
N SER A 146 -25.58 -11.03 -12.15
CA SER A 146 -26.92 -11.19 -12.73
C SER A 146 -27.28 -12.51 -13.44
N SER A 147 -27.88 -13.45 -12.68
CA SER A 147 -28.88 -14.39 -13.22
C SER A 147 -30.21 -14.15 -12.51
N SER A 148 -30.99 -13.21 -13.02
CA SER A 148 -32.41 -13.09 -12.66
C SER A 148 -33.19 -12.42 -13.80
N LYS A 149 -33.22 -13.05 -14.97
CA LYS A 149 -34.25 -12.86 -16.00
C LYS A 149 -34.45 -14.14 -16.81
N LEU A 150 -34.93 -15.20 -16.15
CA LEU A 150 -35.68 -16.29 -16.79
C LEU A 150 -36.66 -16.81 -15.74
N ALA A 151 -37.79 -16.14 -15.63
CA ALA A 151 -39.03 -16.63 -15.05
C ALA A 151 -40.18 -15.90 -15.76
#